data_AF-A0A2K8YUQ9-F1
#
_entry.id   AF-A0A2K8YUQ9-F1
#
_cell.length_a   1.000
_cell.length_b   1.000
_cell.length_c   1.000
_cell.angle_alpha   90.00
_cell.angle_beta   90.00
_cell.angle_gamma   90.00
#
_symmetry.space_group_name_H-M   'P 1'
#
loop_
_entity.id
_entity.type
_entity.pdbx_description
1 polymer ?
#
loop_
_entity_poly.entity_id
_entity_poly.type
_entity_poly.pdbx_seq_one_letter_code
_entity_poly.pdbx_strand_id
1 'polypeptide(L)'
;MNNKRILSLGTAFVAVCLTIPDTHAQTDSDPLFNKKQVFRTLSDRWELDSTTQKGTFLVTAYKPLYVTAGRWSSDPNGQPVSENPAYNYPFNIPLGRYEARFQLSLKVKLLQGIFGKHGDLWAGYTQKSHWQIYNTTFSRPFRETNYEPELILNFATNFSFLGLKTRMLGIAFNHQSNGRAIPLSRSWNRVILHAGFEQGKWVILFRPWLRLPDAEDENPAITDNIGRADATVIYRTGRHLFSAVGSHSLRGGTKNRGQVQFDWTFPVTGNLRGDLQILHGYGETLIDYNHKQTTIGVAVSLVDWL
;
A
#
# COMPACT_ATOMS: atom_id res chain seq x y z
N MET A 1 57.37 -48.78 -16.97
CA MET A 1 58.24 -47.65 -16.58
C MET A 1 57.42 -46.68 -15.74
N ASN A 2 57.94 -46.36 -14.55
CA ASN A 2 57.58 -45.29 -13.60
C ASN A 2 56.15 -45.19 -13.02
N ASN A 3 55.91 -45.54 -11.74
CA ASN A 3 56.17 -44.77 -10.49
C ASN A 3 55.23 -43.54 -10.36
N LYS A 4 54.39 -43.35 -9.32
CA LYS A 4 54.55 -43.44 -7.85
C LYS A 4 53.15 -43.36 -7.18
N ARG A 5 52.79 -44.24 -6.22
CA ARG A 5 52.74 -44.06 -4.73
C ARG A 5 51.52 -43.24 -4.22
N ILE A 6 50.82 -43.49 -3.09
CA ILE A 6 50.81 -44.47 -1.98
C ILE A 6 49.68 -44.05 -0.97
N LEU A 7 49.18 -44.99 -0.12
CA LEU A 7 48.44 -44.85 1.18
C LEU A 7 47.00 -44.29 1.14
N SER A 8 46.02 -44.71 1.96
CA SER A 8 46.00 -45.20 3.36
C SER A 8 44.93 -46.28 3.61
N LEU A 9 45.20 -47.35 4.36
CA LEU A 9 44.92 -47.57 5.80
C LEU A 9 43.56 -47.08 6.32
N GLY A 10 42.79 -48.01 6.90
CA GLY A 10 41.41 -47.81 7.37
C GLY A 10 41.24 -47.58 8.87
N THR A 11 39.97 -47.46 9.27
CA THR A 11 39.48 -47.37 10.66
C THR A 11 37.95 -47.55 10.61
N ALA A 12 37.41 -48.62 11.20
CA ALA A 12 36.87 -48.70 12.57
C ALA A 12 35.48 -48.03 12.73
N PHE A 13 34.46 -48.89 12.82
CA PHE A 13 33.09 -48.58 13.22
C PHE A 13 33.05 -48.23 14.72
N VAL A 14 32.52 -47.07 15.08
CA VAL A 14 32.07 -46.74 16.44
C VAL A 14 30.69 -46.14 16.34
N ALA A 15 29.69 -46.87 16.84
CA ALA A 15 28.34 -46.35 17.07
C ALA A 15 28.37 -45.49 18.34
N VAL A 16 28.08 -44.20 18.20
CA VAL A 16 27.83 -43.31 19.34
C VAL A 16 26.33 -43.14 19.47
N CYS A 17 25.78 -43.71 20.54
CA CYS A 17 24.41 -43.49 20.98
C CYS A 17 24.36 -42.12 21.69
N LEU A 18 23.83 -41.09 21.02
CA LEU A 18 23.57 -39.78 21.62
C LEU A 18 22.12 -39.74 22.11
N THR A 19 21.94 -39.78 23.42
CA THR A 19 20.68 -39.41 24.10
C THR A 19 20.48 -37.90 23.94
N ILE A 20 19.44 -37.51 23.20
CA ILE A 20 19.00 -36.11 23.07
C ILE A 20 18.25 -35.74 24.36
N PRO A 21 18.63 -34.69 25.10
CA PRO A 21 17.82 -34.21 26.20
C PRO A 21 16.55 -33.55 25.65
N ASP A 22 15.39 -33.89 26.22
CA ASP A 22 14.11 -33.24 25.99
C ASP A 22 14.24 -31.74 26.29
N THR A 23 14.47 -30.96 25.24
CA THR A 23 14.29 -29.51 25.30
C THR A 23 12.81 -29.25 25.10
N HIS A 24 12.15 -28.76 26.14
CA HIS A 24 10.85 -28.11 26.01
C HIS A 24 11.00 -26.94 25.03
N ALA A 25 10.76 -27.20 23.75
CA ALA A 25 10.57 -26.17 22.75
C ALA A 25 9.32 -25.39 23.17
N GLN A 26 9.53 -24.21 23.75
CA GLN A 26 8.51 -23.20 23.90
C GLN A 26 8.01 -22.91 22.48
N THR A 27 6.82 -23.40 22.15
CA THR A 27 6.15 -23.06 20.89
C THR A 27 5.81 -21.57 20.95
N ASP A 28 6.76 -20.73 20.57
CA ASP A 28 6.46 -19.37 20.16
C ASP A 28 5.57 -19.49 18.92
N SER A 29 4.27 -19.39 19.16
CA SER A 29 3.28 -19.33 18.09
C SER A 29 3.64 -18.13 17.22
N ASP A 30 4.10 -18.39 16.00
CA ASP A 30 4.37 -17.35 15.03
C ASP A 30 3.12 -16.44 14.92
N PRO A 31 3.25 -15.12 15.18
CA PRO A 31 2.12 -14.19 15.22
C PRO A 31 1.38 -14.12 13.87
N LEU A 32 1.95 -14.65 12.79
CA LEU A 32 1.29 -14.79 11.49
C LEU A 32 0.30 -15.96 11.41
N PHE A 33 0.20 -16.85 12.39
CA PHE A 33 -0.63 -18.06 12.28
C PHE A 33 -1.59 -18.29 13.47
N ASN A 34 -1.75 -17.32 14.37
CA ASN A 34 -2.65 -17.46 15.51
C ASN A 34 -4.14 -17.34 15.10
N LYS A 35 -4.97 -18.29 15.56
CA LYS A 35 -6.36 -18.53 15.10
C LYS A 35 -7.40 -17.46 15.51
N LYS A 36 -7.06 -16.50 16.37
CA LYS A 36 -7.96 -15.39 16.75
C LYS A 36 -7.43 -14.07 16.18
N GLN A 37 -7.77 -13.79 14.92
CA GLN A 37 -7.58 -12.46 14.37
C GLN A 37 -8.68 -11.53 14.94
N VAL A 38 -8.34 -10.80 15.99
CA VAL A 38 -9.05 -9.55 16.31
C VAL A 38 -8.56 -8.53 15.29
N PHE A 39 -9.47 -7.94 14.49
CA PHE A 39 -9.11 -6.85 13.59
C PHE A 39 -8.29 -5.81 14.32
N ARG A 40 -7.20 -5.35 13.72
CA ARG A 40 -6.33 -4.38 14.39
C ARG A 40 -7.05 -3.03 14.46
N THR A 41 -6.82 -2.31 15.53
CA THR A 41 -7.28 -0.92 15.70
C THR A 41 -6.27 0.05 15.09
N LEU A 42 -6.63 1.32 14.98
CA LEU A 42 -5.66 2.38 14.68
C LEU A 42 -4.53 2.38 15.72
N SER A 43 -4.82 2.09 17.00
CA SER A 43 -3.78 1.93 18.02
C SER A 43 -2.81 0.81 17.68
N ASP A 44 -3.28 -0.35 17.24
CA ASP A 44 -2.41 -1.47 16.87
C ASP A 44 -1.58 -1.18 15.60
N ARG A 45 -2.15 -0.40 14.68
CA ARG A 45 -1.50 -0.03 13.40
C ARG A 45 -0.50 1.09 13.56
N TRP A 46 -0.77 2.06 14.41
CA TRP A 46 0.01 3.30 14.54
C TRP A 46 0.69 3.44 15.90
N GLU A 47 0.58 2.42 16.75
CA GLU A 47 1.17 2.38 18.08
C GLU A 47 0.73 3.58 18.92
N LEU A 48 -0.57 3.83 18.98
CA LEU A 48 -1.10 5.08 19.58
C LEU A 48 -1.20 5.01 21.11
N ASP A 49 -1.27 3.81 21.67
CA ASP A 49 -1.36 3.59 23.11
C ASP A 49 -0.05 2.99 23.65
N SER A 50 0.24 3.22 24.94
CA SER A 50 1.46 2.73 25.59
C SER A 50 1.65 1.21 25.49
N THR A 51 0.55 0.44 25.46
CA THR A 51 0.54 -1.02 25.33
C THR A 51 0.80 -1.52 23.91
N THR A 52 0.71 -0.64 22.91
CA THR A 52 0.89 -0.97 21.49
C THR A 52 2.25 -0.58 20.93
N GLN A 53 3.09 0.08 21.73
CA GLN A 53 4.43 0.52 21.36
C GLN A 53 5.36 -0.67 21.11
N LYS A 54 6.01 -0.69 19.95
CA LYS A 54 6.98 -1.74 19.55
C LYS A 54 8.41 -1.24 19.45
N GLY A 55 8.63 0.07 19.59
CA GLY A 55 9.93 0.71 19.46
C GLY A 55 10.22 1.20 18.04
N THR A 56 11.48 1.50 17.75
CA THR A 56 11.94 2.05 16.48
C THR A 56 12.60 0.99 15.59
N PHE A 57 12.72 1.30 14.30
CA PHE A 57 13.42 0.47 13.29
C PHE A 57 12.80 -0.91 13.01
N LEU A 58 11.55 -1.13 13.41
CA LEU A 58 10.77 -2.31 13.02
C LEU A 58 9.98 -2.04 11.74
N VAL A 59 10.21 -2.88 10.72
CA VAL A 59 9.44 -2.84 9.49
C VAL A 59 8.06 -3.44 9.74
N THR A 60 7.03 -2.65 9.47
CA THR A 60 5.63 -3.05 9.60
C THR A 60 4.86 -2.70 8.34
N ALA A 61 3.72 -3.35 8.13
CA ALA A 61 2.85 -3.02 7.00
C ALA A 61 2.17 -1.66 7.20
N TYR A 62 2.02 -0.89 6.12
CA TYR A 62 1.46 0.46 6.15
C TYR A 62 0.03 0.54 5.59
N LYS A 63 -0.14 0.47 4.27
CA LYS A 63 -1.44 0.30 3.56
C LYS A 63 -1.64 -1.21 3.25
N PRO A 64 -2.76 -1.64 2.62
CA PRO A 64 -2.96 -3.05 2.30
C PRO A 64 -1.83 -3.66 1.45
N LEU A 65 -1.53 -4.95 1.66
CA LEU A 65 -0.59 -5.73 0.84
C LEU A 65 -1.38 -6.79 0.08
N TYR A 66 -1.44 -6.66 -1.24
CA TYR A 66 -2.24 -7.55 -2.08
C TYR A 66 -1.62 -7.78 -3.45
N VAL A 67 -2.04 -8.86 -4.09
CA VAL A 67 -1.87 -9.13 -5.51
C VAL A 67 -3.20 -9.56 -6.12
N THR A 68 -3.59 -8.96 -7.23
CA THR A 68 -4.79 -9.36 -7.96
C THR A 68 -4.50 -10.59 -8.80
N ALA A 69 -5.36 -11.60 -8.70
CA ALA A 69 -5.42 -12.64 -9.71
C ALA A 69 -5.83 -12.04 -11.06
N GLY A 70 -6.70 -11.04 -11.09
CA GLY A 70 -6.97 -10.27 -12.30
C GLY A 70 -7.65 -8.96 -11.99
N ARG A 71 -7.34 -7.93 -12.77
CA ARG A 71 -7.94 -6.60 -12.74
C ARG A 71 -8.35 -6.22 -14.15
N TRP A 72 -9.65 -6.05 -14.37
CA TRP A 72 -10.25 -5.59 -15.61
C TRP A 72 -10.39 -4.06 -15.64
N SER A 73 -10.29 -3.45 -16.82
CA SER A 73 -10.63 -2.04 -17.07
C SER A 73 -11.65 -1.87 -18.19
N SER A 74 -12.57 -0.93 -17.97
CA SER A 74 -13.50 -0.45 -18.98
C SER A 74 -12.82 0.32 -20.10
N ASP A 75 -11.66 0.92 -19.85
CA ASP A 75 -10.97 1.77 -20.82
C ASP A 75 -9.46 1.86 -20.51
N PRO A 76 -8.63 0.93 -21.00
CA PRO A 76 -7.18 1.02 -20.84
C PRO A 76 -6.60 2.24 -21.57
N ASN A 77 -5.82 3.05 -20.88
CA ASN A 77 -5.20 4.26 -21.42
C ASN A 77 -3.97 3.92 -22.28
N GLY A 78 -4.21 3.58 -23.55
CA GLY A 78 -3.15 3.23 -24.51
C GLY A 78 -2.30 4.41 -24.95
N GLN A 79 -2.80 5.64 -24.82
CA GLN A 79 -2.10 6.85 -25.27
C GLN A 79 -2.23 7.96 -24.22
N PRO A 80 -1.44 7.88 -23.13
CA PRO A 80 -1.54 8.86 -22.06
C PRO A 80 -1.07 10.25 -22.51
N VAL A 81 -1.81 11.26 -22.07
CA VAL A 81 -1.54 12.68 -22.34
C VAL A 81 -1.43 13.48 -21.06
N SER A 82 -0.88 14.67 -21.16
CA SER A 82 -0.79 15.68 -20.11
C SER A 82 -1.17 17.04 -20.69
N GLU A 83 -1.44 18.00 -19.81
CA GLU A 83 -1.61 19.39 -20.23
C GLU A 83 -0.34 19.98 -20.84
N ASN A 84 0.83 19.42 -20.49
CA ASN A 84 2.10 19.77 -21.10
C ASN A 84 2.40 18.81 -22.29
N PRO A 85 2.45 19.32 -23.55
CA PRO A 85 2.62 18.48 -24.73
C PRO A 85 3.89 17.64 -24.77
N ALA A 86 4.95 18.05 -24.06
CA ALA A 86 6.18 17.27 -23.95
C ALA A 86 5.94 15.89 -23.28
N TYR A 87 4.86 15.75 -22.53
CA TYR A 87 4.48 14.57 -21.77
C TYR A 87 3.33 13.78 -22.42
N ASN A 88 3.08 14.02 -23.71
CA ASN A 88 2.13 13.26 -24.51
C ASN A 88 2.84 12.08 -25.18
N TYR A 89 2.35 10.86 -24.94
CA TYR A 89 2.89 9.71 -25.66
C TYR A 89 2.37 9.71 -27.11
N PRO A 90 3.25 9.71 -28.12
CA PRO A 90 2.85 9.95 -29.51
C PRO A 90 2.22 8.73 -30.19
N PHE A 91 2.28 7.55 -29.57
CA PHE A 91 1.80 6.30 -30.15
C PHE A 91 0.71 5.67 -29.27
N ASN A 92 -0.17 4.87 -29.86
CA ASN A 92 -1.10 4.07 -29.09
C ASN A 92 -0.47 2.73 -28.70
N ILE A 93 -0.39 2.46 -27.40
CA ILE A 93 0.07 1.19 -26.84
C ILE A 93 -1.09 0.18 -26.89
N PRO A 94 -0.91 -1.03 -27.46
CA PRO A 94 -1.97 -2.04 -27.56
C PRO A 94 -2.20 -2.75 -26.21
N LEU A 95 -2.73 -2.02 -25.25
CA LEU A 95 -3.03 -2.53 -23.91
C LEU A 95 -4.24 -3.47 -23.92
N GLY A 96 -4.11 -4.57 -23.19
CA GLY A 96 -5.22 -5.45 -22.88
C GLY A 96 -6.07 -4.88 -21.74
N ARG A 97 -7.33 -5.32 -21.69
CA ARG A 97 -8.27 -4.94 -20.62
C ARG A 97 -7.96 -5.58 -19.27
N TYR A 98 -7.16 -6.65 -19.24
CA TYR A 98 -6.83 -7.39 -18.04
C TYR A 98 -5.36 -7.21 -17.65
N GLU A 99 -5.14 -6.95 -16.37
CA GLU A 99 -3.82 -6.80 -15.75
C GLU A 99 -3.74 -7.61 -14.46
N ALA A 100 -2.52 -7.91 -14.02
CA ALA A 100 -2.25 -8.11 -12.60
C ALA A 100 -1.88 -6.76 -11.98
N ARG A 101 -2.43 -6.47 -10.81
CA ARG A 101 -2.13 -5.31 -9.97
C ARG A 101 -1.63 -5.81 -8.63
N PHE A 102 -0.57 -5.22 -8.10
CA PHE A 102 -0.14 -5.51 -6.74
C PHE A 102 0.32 -4.25 -6.02
N GLN A 103 0.19 -4.28 -4.70
CA GLN A 103 0.60 -3.22 -3.81
C GLN A 103 1.52 -3.77 -2.71
N LEU A 104 2.70 -3.16 -2.59
CA LEU A 104 3.58 -3.30 -1.43
C LEU A 104 3.49 -2.00 -0.63
N SER A 105 3.31 -2.09 0.68
CA SER A 105 3.26 -0.89 1.51
C SER A 105 3.81 -1.14 2.91
N LEU A 106 4.92 -0.48 3.23
CA LEU A 106 5.67 -0.67 4.46
C LEU A 106 5.87 0.66 5.17
N LYS A 107 6.06 0.60 6.49
CA LYS A 107 6.50 1.73 7.29
C LYS A 107 7.42 1.29 8.41
N VAL A 108 8.24 2.24 8.86
CA VAL A 108 9.16 2.07 9.98
C VAL A 108 9.07 3.30 10.88
N LYS A 109 9.03 3.09 12.20
CA LYS A 109 9.13 4.18 13.17
C LYS A 109 10.60 4.59 13.29
N LEU A 110 10.90 5.83 12.95
CA LEU A 110 12.25 6.39 13.01
C LEU A 110 12.56 6.96 14.39
N LEU A 111 11.65 7.79 14.91
CA LEU A 111 11.78 8.43 16.21
C LEU A 111 10.47 8.27 16.99
N GLN A 112 10.59 8.05 18.29
CA GLN A 112 9.44 7.86 19.18
C GLN A 112 9.35 8.97 20.20
N GLY A 113 8.14 9.50 20.41
CA GLY A 113 7.84 10.42 21.51
C GLY A 113 8.56 11.77 21.45
N ILE A 114 8.91 12.28 20.27
CA ILE A 114 9.71 13.50 20.08
C ILE A 114 9.02 14.80 20.51
N PHE A 115 7.72 14.72 20.84
CA PHE A 115 6.93 15.81 21.43
C PHE A 115 6.24 15.32 22.70
N GLY A 116 6.94 15.39 23.84
CA GLY A 116 6.35 15.05 25.15
C GLY A 116 5.78 13.63 25.23
N LYS A 117 6.41 12.65 24.57
CA LYS A 117 5.98 11.24 24.47
C LYS A 117 4.76 10.96 23.56
N HIS A 118 4.27 11.93 22.79
CA HIS A 118 3.05 11.75 21.96
C HIS A 118 3.26 11.78 20.44
N GLY A 119 4.39 12.29 19.96
CA GLY A 119 4.68 12.40 18.53
C GLY A 119 5.71 11.38 18.05
N ASP A 120 5.32 10.54 17.10
CA ASP A 120 6.20 9.56 16.47
C ASP A 120 6.48 9.96 15.02
N LEU A 121 7.75 9.87 14.60
CA LEU A 121 8.17 10.08 13.23
C LEU A 121 8.31 8.74 12.53
N TRP A 122 7.64 8.58 11.39
CA TRP A 122 7.64 7.37 10.58
C TRP A 122 8.16 7.65 9.17
N ALA A 123 8.87 6.71 8.59
CA ALA A 123 9.07 6.63 7.15
C ALA A 123 8.13 5.57 6.58
N GLY A 124 7.40 5.91 5.52
CA GLY A 124 6.51 5.04 4.78
C GLY A 124 6.98 4.89 3.34
N TYR A 125 6.67 3.75 2.74
CA TYR A 125 6.88 3.50 1.32
C TYR A 125 5.72 2.67 0.79
N THR A 126 5.04 3.16 -0.24
CA THR A 126 4.03 2.40 -0.99
C THR A 126 4.44 2.29 -2.44
N GLN A 127 4.29 1.10 -3.01
CA GLN A 127 4.48 0.85 -4.43
C GLN A 127 3.24 0.15 -4.98
N LYS A 128 2.70 0.67 -6.08
CA LYS A 128 1.62 0.03 -6.85
C LYS A 128 2.11 -0.26 -8.26
N SER A 129 1.96 -1.50 -8.72
CA SER A 129 2.38 -1.90 -10.06
C SER A 129 1.23 -2.54 -10.84
N HIS A 130 1.14 -2.19 -12.12
CA HIS A 130 0.18 -2.69 -13.09
C HIS A 130 0.92 -3.43 -14.19
N TRP A 131 0.65 -4.73 -14.28
CA TRP A 131 1.35 -5.66 -15.15
C TRP A 131 0.40 -6.24 -16.18
N GLN A 132 0.71 -6.05 -17.47
CA GLN A 132 0.02 -6.63 -18.60
C GLN A 132 0.31 -8.13 -18.75
N ILE A 133 0.32 -8.91 -17.65
CA ILE A 133 0.68 -10.34 -17.63
C ILE A 133 -0.12 -11.19 -18.63
N TYR A 134 -1.36 -10.77 -18.91
CA TYR A 134 -2.27 -11.44 -19.84
C TYR A 134 -2.08 -11.04 -21.30
N ASN A 135 -1.28 -10.00 -21.58
CA ASN A 135 -1.06 -9.47 -22.92
C ASN A 135 0.09 -10.20 -23.62
N THR A 136 -0.21 -11.37 -24.17
CA THR A 136 0.77 -12.22 -24.85
C THR A 136 1.26 -11.63 -26.17
N THR A 137 0.43 -10.82 -26.83
CA THR A 137 0.74 -10.15 -28.11
C THR A 137 1.66 -8.95 -27.96
N PHE A 138 1.78 -8.40 -26.75
CA PHE A 138 2.63 -7.25 -26.45
C PHE A 138 3.70 -7.56 -25.41
N SER A 139 4.17 -8.81 -25.31
CA SER A 139 5.29 -9.24 -24.44
C SER A 139 5.11 -8.98 -22.94
N ARG A 140 3.86 -8.86 -22.46
CA ARG A 140 3.51 -8.78 -21.04
C ARG A 140 4.28 -7.73 -20.21
N PRO A 141 4.34 -6.45 -20.60
CA PRO A 141 5.12 -5.44 -19.91
C PRO A 141 4.45 -4.98 -18.63
N PHE A 142 5.24 -4.44 -17.70
CA PHE A 142 4.70 -3.51 -16.71
C PHE A 142 4.26 -2.24 -17.43
N ARG A 143 2.95 -1.96 -17.36
CA ARG A 143 2.38 -0.72 -17.90
C ARG A 143 2.82 0.45 -17.04
N GLU A 144 2.63 0.33 -15.73
CA GLU A 144 2.84 1.42 -14.80
C GLU A 144 3.30 0.90 -13.43
N THR A 145 4.20 1.64 -12.79
CA THR A 145 4.53 1.48 -11.38
C THR A 145 4.55 2.86 -10.75
N ASN A 146 3.88 3.04 -9.61
CA ASN A 146 3.96 4.28 -8.83
C ASN A 146 4.70 4.01 -7.51
N TYR A 147 5.70 4.85 -7.23
CA TYR A 147 6.51 4.85 -6.04
C TYR A 147 6.06 6.02 -5.16
N GLU A 148 5.72 5.76 -3.90
CA GLU A 148 5.12 6.73 -2.99
C GLU A 148 5.82 6.67 -1.61
N PRO A 149 7.02 7.27 -1.47
CA PRO A 149 7.64 7.47 -0.16
C PRO A 149 6.94 8.60 0.63
N GLU A 150 6.88 8.41 1.95
CA GLU A 150 6.26 9.33 2.89
C GLU A 150 7.15 9.51 4.14
N LEU A 151 7.27 10.75 4.64
CA LEU A 151 7.79 11.05 5.97
C LEU A 151 6.64 11.60 6.81
N ILE A 152 6.25 10.88 7.85
CA ILE A 152 4.97 11.06 8.54
C ILE A 152 5.23 11.36 10.01
N LEU A 153 4.82 12.54 10.47
CA LEU A 153 4.76 12.88 11.88
C LEU A 153 3.34 12.63 12.39
N ASN A 154 3.19 11.67 13.30
CA ASN A 154 1.89 11.23 13.80
C ASN A 154 1.79 11.42 15.31
N PHE A 155 0.69 12.03 15.75
CA PHE A 155 0.40 12.26 17.16
C PHE A 155 -0.75 11.39 17.61
N ALA A 156 -0.54 10.63 18.69
CA ALA A 156 -1.61 9.92 19.36
C ALA A 156 -2.51 10.91 20.10
N THR A 157 -3.82 10.80 19.90
CA THR A 157 -4.83 11.63 20.56
C THR A 157 -5.99 10.77 21.05
N ASN A 158 -6.82 11.31 21.95
CA ASN A 158 -7.98 10.58 22.46
C ASN A 158 -9.09 11.54 22.92
N PHE A 159 -9.65 12.30 21.98
CA PHE A 159 -10.80 13.17 22.25
C PHE A 159 -11.96 12.85 21.32
N SER A 160 -13.17 13.22 21.70
CA SER A 160 -14.36 13.01 20.88
C SER A 160 -14.61 14.21 19.96
N PHE A 161 -14.90 13.97 18.69
CA PHE A 161 -15.31 14.97 17.71
C PHE A 161 -16.50 14.44 16.91
N LEU A 162 -17.63 15.15 16.95
CA LEU A 162 -18.89 14.75 16.28
C LEU A 162 -19.33 13.30 16.61
N GLY A 163 -19.06 12.82 17.83
CA GLY A 163 -19.43 11.47 18.27
C GLY A 163 -18.44 10.37 17.85
N LEU A 164 -17.34 10.71 17.18
CA LEU A 164 -16.24 9.81 16.83
C LEU A 164 -15.04 10.05 17.74
N LYS A 165 -14.35 8.98 18.16
CA LYS A 165 -13.08 9.15 18.88
C LYS A 165 -11.97 9.48 17.89
N THR A 166 -11.41 10.68 17.97
CA THR A 166 -10.17 11.03 17.28
C THR A 166 -9.01 10.31 17.97
N ARG A 167 -8.30 9.48 17.21
CA ARG A 167 -7.20 8.63 17.71
C ARG A 167 -5.84 9.12 17.25
N MET A 168 -5.77 9.75 16.08
CA MET A 168 -4.53 10.26 15.53
C MET A 168 -4.74 11.55 14.75
N LEU A 169 -3.78 12.45 14.84
CA LEU A 169 -3.63 13.64 14.01
C LEU A 169 -2.19 13.72 13.54
N GLY A 170 -1.93 14.31 12.38
CA GLY A 170 -0.55 14.52 11.97
C GLY A 170 -0.39 15.17 10.61
N ILE A 171 0.86 15.16 10.18
CA ILE A 171 1.32 15.76 8.92
C ILE A 171 2.32 14.82 8.26
N ALA A 172 2.32 14.76 6.93
CA ALA A 172 3.26 14.00 6.16
C ALA A 172 3.79 14.80 4.97
N PHE A 173 5.09 14.64 4.70
CA PHE A 173 5.65 14.97 3.41
C PHE A 173 5.58 13.73 2.53
N ASN A 174 5.07 13.90 1.32
CA ASN A 174 4.86 12.82 0.37
C ASN A 174 5.44 13.20 -0.97
N HIS A 175 6.19 12.28 -1.55
CA HIS A 175 6.52 12.29 -2.97
C HIS A 175 5.80 11.11 -3.62
N GLN A 176 5.31 11.30 -4.85
CA GLN A 176 4.81 10.21 -5.65
C GLN A 176 5.23 10.40 -7.09
N SER A 177 5.86 9.39 -7.68
CA SER A 177 6.27 9.40 -9.10
C SER A 177 6.13 8.02 -9.70
N ASN A 178 6.14 7.95 -11.03
CA ASN A 178 6.15 6.67 -11.75
C ASN A 178 7.54 6.21 -12.20
N GLY A 179 8.58 7.03 -11.97
CA GLY A 179 9.97 6.71 -12.31
C GLY A 179 10.20 6.51 -13.82
N ARG A 180 9.34 7.08 -14.68
CA ARG A 180 9.48 7.01 -16.14
C ARG A 180 10.18 8.26 -16.67
N ALA A 181 10.84 8.13 -17.82
CA ALA A 181 11.33 9.28 -18.56
C ALA A 181 10.22 9.96 -19.38
N ILE A 182 10.48 11.17 -19.88
CA ILE A 182 9.65 11.85 -20.88
C ILE A 182 9.43 10.91 -22.09
N PRO A 183 8.21 10.82 -22.65
CA PRO A 183 7.02 11.62 -22.31
C PRO A 183 6.11 10.98 -21.24
N LEU A 184 6.45 9.80 -20.72
CA LEU A 184 5.63 9.05 -19.77
C LEU A 184 5.86 9.43 -18.31
N SER A 185 6.81 10.34 -18.01
CA SER A 185 7.07 10.81 -16.65
C SER A 185 5.83 11.44 -16.04
N ARG A 186 5.51 11.08 -14.80
CA ARG A 186 4.49 11.70 -13.97
C ARG A 186 4.98 11.79 -12.54
N SER A 187 4.81 12.95 -11.91
CA SER A 187 5.23 13.18 -10.54
C SER A 187 4.44 14.29 -9.84
N TRP A 188 4.46 14.28 -8.51
CA TRP A 188 4.01 15.39 -7.68
C TRP A 188 4.51 15.23 -6.25
N ASN A 189 4.60 16.36 -5.56
CA ASN A 189 4.97 16.46 -4.16
C ASN A 189 3.80 17.04 -3.36
N ARG A 190 3.57 16.53 -2.14
CA ARG A 190 2.44 16.92 -1.30
C ARG A 190 2.85 17.11 0.15
N VAL A 191 2.25 18.10 0.80
CA VAL A 191 2.12 18.16 2.25
C VAL A 191 0.72 17.69 2.60
N ILE A 192 0.62 16.60 3.34
CA ILE A 192 -0.63 15.92 3.68
C ILE A 192 -0.88 16.14 5.16
N LEU A 193 -2.06 16.64 5.52
CA LEU A 193 -2.55 16.53 6.89
C LEU A 193 -3.36 15.25 7.01
N HIS A 194 -3.37 14.61 8.18
CA HIS A 194 -4.20 13.43 8.37
C HIS A 194 -4.87 13.40 9.75
N ALA A 195 -6.07 12.85 9.78
CA ALA A 195 -6.82 12.56 10.99
C ALA A 195 -7.40 11.15 10.91
N GLY A 196 -7.34 10.42 12.02
CA GLY A 196 -7.91 9.08 12.14
C GLY A 196 -8.90 8.98 13.29
N PHE A 197 -10.06 8.43 12.99
CA PHE A 197 -11.20 8.34 13.89
C PHE A 197 -11.67 6.89 14.02
N GLU A 198 -12.10 6.49 15.22
CA GLU A 198 -12.69 5.17 15.47
C GLU A 198 -13.98 5.28 16.28
N GLN A 199 -14.98 4.49 15.91
CA GLN A 199 -16.19 4.32 16.70
C GLN A 199 -16.80 2.93 16.46
N GLY A 200 -16.64 2.03 17.44
CA GLY A 200 -17.16 0.66 17.39
C GLY A 200 -16.59 -0.15 16.22
N LYS A 201 -17.41 -0.33 15.18
CA LYS A 201 -17.08 -1.07 13.95
C LYS A 201 -16.56 -0.18 12.81
N TRP A 202 -16.55 1.13 13.01
CA TRP A 202 -16.16 2.10 11.99
C TRP A 202 -14.78 2.67 12.27
N VAL A 203 -13.98 2.80 11.21
CA VAL A 203 -12.73 3.57 11.19
C VAL A 203 -12.80 4.54 10.02
N ILE A 204 -12.41 5.79 10.24
CA ILE A 204 -12.36 6.83 9.21
C ILE A 204 -10.98 7.45 9.23
N LEU A 205 -10.31 7.49 8.09
CA LEU A 205 -9.09 8.26 7.87
C LEU A 205 -9.42 9.38 6.89
N PHE A 206 -9.07 10.61 7.22
CA PHE A 206 -9.26 11.76 6.34
C PHE A 206 -7.92 12.43 6.09
N ARG A 207 -7.60 12.72 4.83
CA ARG A 207 -6.33 13.29 4.42
C ARG A 207 -6.50 14.41 3.39
N PRO A 208 -6.59 15.68 3.79
CA PRO A 208 -6.43 16.79 2.88
C PRO A 208 -4.95 17.06 2.61
N TRP A 209 -4.62 17.59 1.43
CA TRP A 209 -3.26 17.91 1.06
C TRP A 209 -3.12 19.19 0.26
N LEU A 210 -1.93 19.77 0.37
CA LEU A 210 -1.45 20.85 -0.47
C LEU A 210 -0.43 20.27 -1.45
N ARG A 211 -0.65 20.47 -2.75
CA ARG A 211 0.35 20.16 -3.78
C ARG A 211 1.46 21.22 -3.70
N LEU A 212 2.70 20.77 -3.65
CA LEU A 212 3.86 21.63 -3.76
C LEU A 212 4.17 21.91 -5.24
N PRO A 213 4.63 23.13 -5.58
CA PRO A 213 5.03 23.46 -6.94
C PRO A 213 6.27 22.65 -7.35
N ASP A 214 6.39 22.39 -8.64
CA ASP A 214 7.58 21.79 -9.26
C ASP A 214 8.10 22.73 -10.35
N ALA A 215 9.41 22.72 -10.61
CA ALA A 215 10.02 23.53 -11.66
C ALA A 215 9.61 23.02 -13.04
N GLU A 216 9.56 21.70 -13.20
CA GLU A 216 9.09 21.03 -14.41
C GLU A 216 7.81 20.24 -14.10
N ASP A 217 6.66 20.88 -14.28
CA ASP A 217 5.38 20.25 -13.95
C ASP A 217 4.93 19.28 -15.07
N GLU A 218 5.06 17.97 -14.80
CA GLU A 218 4.69 16.92 -15.77
C GLU A 218 3.19 16.70 -15.89
N ASN A 219 2.41 17.12 -14.90
CA ASN A 219 0.97 16.94 -14.82
C ASN A 219 0.29 18.10 -14.06
N PRO A 220 0.19 19.30 -14.68
CA PRO A 220 -0.30 20.51 -14.02
C PRO A 220 -1.72 20.41 -13.47
N ALA A 221 -2.62 19.67 -14.12
CA ALA A 221 -4.00 19.52 -13.67
C ALA A 221 -4.22 18.34 -12.72
N ILE A 222 -3.18 17.72 -12.16
CA ILE A 222 -3.35 16.52 -11.30
C ILE A 222 -4.31 16.73 -10.13
N THR A 223 -4.28 17.91 -9.50
CA THR A 223 -5.18 18.26 -8.39
C THR A 223 -6.64 18.47 -8.81
N ASP A 224 -6.88 18.76 -10.08
CA ASP A 224 -8.24 18.90 -10.63
C ASP A 224 -8.82 17.54 -11.06
N ASN A 225 -8.03 16.46 -11.02
CA ASN A 225 -8.48 15.09 -11.33
C ASN A 225 -8.45 14.14 -10.13
N ILE A 226 -7.26 13.87 -9.56
CA ILE A 226 -7.09 12.99 -8.40
C ILE A 226 -7.67 13.65 -7.15
N GLY A 227 -7.34 14.93 -6.97
CA GLY A 227 -7.99 15.77 -5.99
C GLY A 227 -7.07 16.52 -5.03
N ARG A 228 -7.68 17.01 -3.95
CA ARG A 228 -7.05 17.77 -2.85
C ARG A 228 -7.26 17.11 -1.49
N ALA A 229 -8.07 16.08 -1.42
CA ALA A 229 -8.28 15.30 -0.23
C ALA A 229 -8.72 13.88 -0.60
N ASP A 230 -8.45 12.94 0.30
CA ASP A 230 -9.07 11.63 0.32
C ASP A 230 -9.66 11.29 1.69
N ALA A 231 -10.62 10.37 1.66
CA ALA A 231 -11.19 9.76 2.83
C ALA A 231 -11.20 8.24 2.64
N THR A 232 -10.78 7.52 3.68
CA THR A 232 -10.92 6.07 3.78
C THR A 232 -11.91 5.76 4.88
N VAL A 233 -13.03 5.11 4.54
CA VAL A 233 -14.04 4.65 5.50
C VAL A 233 -14.01 3.14 5.52
N ILE A 234 -13.88 2.55 6.72
CA ILE A 234 -13.77 1.12 6.92
C ILE A 234 -14.86 0.67 7.88
N TYR A 235 -15.58 -0.38 7.50
CA TYR A 235 -16.55 -1.07 8.34
C TYR A 235 -16.16 -2.53 8.52
N ARG A 236 -16.06 -2.97 9.78
CA ARG A 236 -15.71 -4.36 10.12
C ARG A 236 -16.88 -5.13 10.70
N THR A 237 -17.09 -6.37 10.23
CA THR A 237 -18.10 -7.27 10.79
C THR A 237 -17.69 -8.73 10.65
N GLY A 238 -17.64 -9.46 11.78
CA GLY A 238 -17.21 -10.86 11.80
C GLY A 238 -15.76 -11.01 11.34
N ARG A 239 -15.54 -11.65 10.18
CA ARG A 239 -14.22 -11.74 9.51
C ARG A 239 -14.17 -10.95 8.20
N HIS A 240 -15.19 -10.14 7.93
CA HIS A 240 -15.27 -9.29 6.73
C HIS A 240 -14.90 -7.85 7.06
N LEU A 241 -14.22 -7.22 6.10
CA LEU A 241 -13.91 -5.80 6.12
C LEU A 241 -14.41 -5.19 4.80
N PHE A 242 -15.14 -4.09 4.91
CA PHE A 242 -15.57 -3.30 3.78
C PHE A 242 -14.87 -1.95 3.87
N SER A 243 -14.15 -1.54 2.82
CA SER A 243 -13.50 -0.23 2.79
C SER A 243 -13.88 0.55 1.55
N ALA A 244 -14.10 1.85 1.72
CA ALA A 244 -14.27 2.79 0.63
C ALA A 244 -13.19 3.88 0.74
N VAL A 245 -12.39 4.03 -0.31
CA VAL A 245 -11.39 5.10 -0.45
C VAL A 245 -11.87 6.03 -1.54
N GLY A 246 -12.17 7.28 -1.19
CA GLY A 246 -12.60 8.31 -2.14
C GLY A 246 -11.65 9.49 -2.15
N SER A 247 -11.28 9.99 -3.32
CA SER A 247 -10.55 11.25 -3.47
C SER A 247 -11.31 12.23 -4.35
N HIS A 248 -11.17 13.53 -4.09
CA HIS A 248 -11.98 14.55 -4.76
C HIS A 248 -11.25 15.88 -4.96
N SER A 249 -11.53 16.57 -6.06
CA SER A 249 -10.94 17.88 -6.40
C SER A 249 -11.38 19.01 -5.47
N LEU A 250 -12.52 18.85 -4.80
CA LEU A 250 -13.18 19.89 -3.98
C LEU A 250 -13.45 21.17 -4.78
N ARG A 251 -13.73 21.02 -6.08
CA ARG A 251 -14.09 22.10 -7.00
C ARG A 251 -15.42 21.79 -7.69
N GLY A 252 -16.15 22.85 -8.06
CA GLY A 252 -17.36 22.75 -8.87
C GLY A 252 -17.07 22.76 -10.38
N GLY A 253 -18.14 22.73 -11.17
CA GLY A 253 -18.09 22.85 -12.63
C GLY A 253 -17.35 21.70 -13.32
N THR A 254 -16.63 22.00 -14.41
CA THR A 254 -15.88 21.02 -15.21
C THR A 254 -14.68 20.39 -14.49
N LYS A 255 -14.30 20.97 -13.34
CA LYS A 255 -13.21 20.51 -12.46
C LYS A 255 -13.72 19.70 -11.28
N ASN A 256 -15.00 19.34 -11.25
CA ASN A 256 -15.60 18.45 -10.26
C ASN A 256 -15.27 16.98 -10.62
N ARG A 257 -14.12 16.49 -10.14
CA ARG A 257 -13.58 15.18 -10.48
C ARG A 257 -13.02 14.50 -9.24
N GLY A 258 -12.87 13.19 -9.34
CA GLY A 258 -12.34 12.35 -8.27
C GLY A 258 -12.43 10.88 -8.64
N GLN A 259 -12.24 10.04 -7.64
CA GLN A 259 -12.45 8.61 -7.75
C GLN A 259 -12.98 8.04 -6.45
N VAL A 260 -13.62 6.88 -6.56
CA VAL A 260 -13.97 6.04 -5.42
C VAL A 260 -13.56 4.62 -5.71
N GLN A 261 -12.90 3.98 -4.74
CA GLN A 261 -12.62 2.56 -4.72
C GLN A 261 -13.36 1.92 -3.55
N PHE A 262 -14.11 0.87 -3.83
CA PHE A 262 -14.72 0.00 -2.84
C PHE A 262 -14.02 -1.35 -2.84
N ASP A 263 -13.63 -1.81 -1.66
CA ASP A 263 -13.02 -3.12 -1.44
C ASP A 263 -13.84 -3.93 -0.43
N TRP A 264 -14.09 -5.20 -0.75
CA TRP A 264 -14.63 -6.18 0.17
C TRP A 264 -13.61 -7.27 0.44
N THR A 265 -13.04 -7.25 1.64
CA THR A 265 -12.11 -8.25 2.15
C THR A 265 -12.87 -9.33 2.91
N PHE A 266 -12.65 -10.60 2.56
CA PHE A 266 -13.32 -11.76 3.15
C PHE A 266 -12.31 -12.86 3.54
N PRO A 267 -12.64 -13.70 4.53
CA PRO A 267 -11.71 -14.74 5.01
C PRO A 267 -11.52 -15.85 3.98
N VAL A 268 -10.28 -16.31 3.79
CA VAL A 268 -9.95 -17.53 3.04
C VAL A 268 -9.42 -18.60 4.00
N THR A 269 -8.18 -18.44 4.50
CA THR A 269 -7.58 -19.37 5.47
C THR A 269 -6.48 -18.67 6.27
N GLY A 270 -6.40 -18.92 7.58
CA GLY A 270 -5.44 -18.22 8.44
C GLY A 270 -5.48 -16.70 8.24
N ASN A 271 -4.32 -16.11 7.92
CA ASN A 271 -4.20 -14.69 7.59
C ASN A 271 -4.42 -14.37 6.10
N LEU A 272 -4.56 -15.38 5.23
CA LEU A 272 -4.86 -15.17 3.81
C LEU A 272 -6.31 -14.69 3.67
N ARG A 273 -6.46 -13.55 3.03
CA ARG A 273 -7.75 -12.94 2.71
C ARG A 273 -7.95 -12.88 1.21
N GLY A 274 -9.21 -12.86 0.80
CA GLY A 274 -9.62 -12.55 -0.56
C GLY A 274 -10.23 -11.17 -0.60
N ASP A 275 -10.07 -10.47 -1.72
CA ASP A 275 -10.56 -9.11 -1.92
C ASP A 275 -11.28 -8.98 -3.25
N LEU A 276 -12.48 -8.39 -3.24
CA LEU A 276 -13.11 -7.84 -4.43
C LEU A 276 -12.92 -6.32 -4.42
N GLN A 277 -12.31 -5.77 -5.47
CA GLN A 277 -11.94 -4.36 -5.59
C GLN A 277 -12.67 -3.75 -6.79
N ILE A 278 -13.37 -2.64 -6.58
CA ILE A 278 -14.09 -1.92 -7.63
C ILE A 278 -13.72 -0.45 -7.55
N LEU A 279 -13.14 0.11 -8.60
CA LEU A 279 -12.80 1.53 -8.68
C LEU A 279 -13.56 2.20 -9.82
N HIS A 280 -14.03 3.42 -9.59
CA HIS A 280 -14.55 4.29 -10.64
C HIS A 280 -14.05 5.72 -10.46
N GLY A 281 -13.51 6.31 -11.53
CA GLY A 281 -13.09 7.70 -11.55
C GLY A 281 -11.75 7.92 -12.24
N TYR A 282 -11.07 8.99 -11.84
CA TYR A 282 -9.78 9.41 -12.40
C TYR A 282 -8.60 9.00 -11.50
N GLY A 283 -7.46 8.67 -12.11
CA GLY A 283 -6.21 8.53 -11.38
C GLY A 283 -6.08 7.29 -10.50
N GLU A 284 -6.47 6.13 -11.03
CA GLU A 284 -6.07 4.85 -10.43
C GLU A 284 -4.54 4.74 -10.33
N THR A 285 -3.84 5.27 -11.34
CA THR A 285 -2.37 5.39 -11.39
C THR A 285 -1.97 6.82 -11.79
N LEU A 286 -0.70 7.19 -11.61
CA LEU A 286 -0.21 8.51 -12.05
C LEU A 286 -0.29 8.71 -13.56
N ILE A 287 0.03 7.70 -14.38
CA ILE A 287 -0.13 7.82 -15.85
C ILE A 287 -1.60 7.97 -16.26
N ASP A 288 -2.53 7.52 -15.42
CA ASP A 288 -3.98 7.64 -15.61
C ASP A 288 -4.59 8.81 -14.83
N TYR A 289 -3.79 9.78 -14.34
CA TYR A 289 -4.29 10.82 -13.44
C TYR A 289 -5.46 11.61 -14.02
N ASN A 290 -5.49 11.85 -15.33
CA ASN A 290 -6.51 12.55 -16.08
C ASN A 290 -7.38 11.61 -16.94
N HIS A 291 -7.31 10.30 -16.69
CA HIS A 291 -8.04 9.28 -17.43
C HIS A 291 -9.14 8.66 -16.57
N LYS A 292 -10.39 8.69 -17.05
CA LYS A 292 -11.54 8.13 -16.31
C LYS A 292 -11.77 6.68 -16.71
N GLN A 293 -11.80 5.79 -15.73
CA GLN A 293 -12.08 4.37 -15.97
C GLN A 293 -12.85 3.73 -14.81
N THR A 294 -13.50 2.60 -15.12
CA THR A 294 -14.02 1.66 -14.12
C THR A 294 -13.13 0.43 -14.12
N THR A 295 -12.77 -0.05 -12.94
CA THR A 295 -11.86 -1.18 -12.76
C THR A 295 -12.46 -2.17 -11.78
N ILE A 296 -12.32 -3.46 -12.06
CA ILE A 296 -12.84 -4.54 -11.22
C ILE A 296 -11.72 -5.56 -11.06
N GLY A 297 -11.34 -5.88 -9.83
CA GLY A 297 -10.28 -6.82 -9.54
C GLY A 297 -10.65 -7.81 -8.45
N VAL A 298 -10.09 -9.01 -8.57
CA VAL A 298 -10.11 -10.03 -7.51
C VAL A 298 -8.68 -10.21 -7.03
N ALA A 299 -8.45 -10.08 -5.73
CA ALA A 299 -7.14 -10.13 -5.12
C ALA A 299 -7.05 -11.12 -3.96
N VAL A 300 -5.81 -11.46 -3.64
CA VAL A 300 -5.45 -12.07 -2.36
C VAL A 300 -4.59 -11.09 -1.59
N SER A 301 -4.84 -10.99 -0.29
CA SER A 301 -4.09 -10.12 0.62
C SER A 301 -3.66 -10.84 1.88
N LEU A 302 -2.56 -10.33 2.46
CA LEU A 302 -2.05 -10.77 3.76
C LEU A 302 -2.26 -9.70 4.84
N VAL A 303 -2.43 -8.46 4.41
CA VAL A 303 -2.63 -7.31 5.27
C VAL A 303 -3.69 -6.42 4.63
N ASP A 304 -4.73 -6.13 5.39
CA ASP A 304 -5.75 -5.14 5.05
C ASP A 304 -5.45 -3.80 5.76
N TRP A 305 -6.43 -2.88 5.77
CA TRP A 305 -6.28 -1.57 6.42
C TRP A 305 -6.14 -1.64 7.96
N LEU A 306 -6.61 -2.73 8.58
CA LEU A 306 -6.72 -2.95 10.03
C LEU A 306 -6.00 -4.26 10.42
#